data_AF-A0A965M6Y7-F1
#
_entry.id   AF-A0A965M6Y7-F1
#
_cell.length_a   1.000
_cell.length_b   1.000
_cell.length_c   1.000
_cell.angle_alpha   90.00
_cell.angle_beta   90.00
_cell.angle_gamma   90.00
#
_symmetry.space_group_name_H-M   'P 1'
#
loop_
_entity.id
_entity.type
_entity.pdbx_description
1 polymer ?
#
loop_
_entity_poly.entity_id
_entity_poly.type
_entity_poly.pdbx_seq_one_letter_code
_entity_poly.pdbx_strand_id
1 'polypeptide(L)'
;MLLNAKLRITAYDGRIVDEVSLGSLSSELQSLSWDGNTKEGPAAASGSYRISVEGSTFDGKTTNGNVLTSAKVESVQRSGASVQVRLNDGRLVNDTQIMQIGSSQKLAPES
;
A
#
# COMPACT_ATOMS: atom_id res chain seq x y z
N MET A 1 6.65 -5.14 15.24
CA MET A 1 5.38 -5.89 15.22
C MET A 1 4.25 -4.95 15.58
N LEU A 2 3.14 -5.00 14.83
CA LEU A 2 1.88 -4.36 15.17
C LEU A 2 0.87 -5.43 15.58
N LEU A 3 0.07 -5.14 16.59
CA LEU A 3 -1.06 -5.94 17.06
C LEU A 3 -2.36 -5.25 16.64
N ASN A 4 -3.42 -6.04 16.41
CA ASN A 4 -4.74 -5.54 16.02
C ASN A 4 -4.68 -4.54 14.85
N ALA A 5 -3.78 -4.79 13.91
CA ALA A 5 -3.53 -3.94 12.76
C ALA A 5 -4.75 -3.90 11.84
N LYS A 6 -4.97 -2.75 11.24
CA LYS A 6 -6.06 -2.46 10.32
C LYS A 6 -5.52 -1.76 9.09
N LEU A 7 -5.89 -2.24 7.91
CA LEU A 7 -5.72 -1.54 6.65
C LEU A 7 -6.93 -0.63 6.44
N ARG A 8 -6.70 0.67 6.33
CA ARG A 8 -7.74 1.66 6.03
C ARG A 8 -7.59 2.15 4.60
N ILE A 9 -8.68 2.07 3.84
CA ILE A 9 -8.78 2.54 2.46
C ILE A 9 -9.60 3.84 2.48
N THR A 10 -9.01 4.92 1.98
CA THR A 10 -9.61 6.26 2.05
C THR A 10 -9.68 6.89 0.66
N ALA A 11 -10.83 7.48 0.33
CA ALA A 11 -11.01 8.26 -0.89
C ALA A 11 -10.26 9.61 -0.82
N TYR A 12 -10.19 10.31 -1.95
CA TYR A 12 -9.44 11.58 -2.04
C TYR A 12 -9.99 12.66 -1.09
N ASP A 13 -11.30 12.63 -0.84
CA ASP A 13 -12.08 13.52 0.03
C ASP A 13 -11.94 13.19 1.52
N GLY A 14 -11.17 12.15 1.88
CA GLY A 14 -10.97 11.71 3.25
C GLY A 14 -12.01 10.71 3.77
N ARG A 15 -13.01 10.34 2.96
CA ARG A 15 -14.00 9.34 3.35
C ARG A 15 -13.38 7.94 3.42
N ILE A 16 -13.64 7.23 4.52
CA ILE A 16 -13.27 5.81 4.65
C ILE A 16 -14.16 4.99 3.71
N VAL A 17 -13.51 4.29 2.79
CA VAL A 17 -14.13 3.42 1.79
C VAL A 17 -14.28 2.02 2.35
N ASP A 18 -13.22 1.54 2.99
CA ASP A 18 -13.17 0.22 3.62
C ASP A 18 -12.11 0.15 4.74
N GLU A 19 -12.26 -0.81 5.64
CA GLU A 19 -11.34 -1.11 6.72
C GLU A 19 -11.19 -2.64 6.89
N VAL A 20 -10.00 -3.16 6.61
CA VAL A 20 -9.70 -4.60 6.68
C VAL A 20 -8.90 -4.90 7.95
N SER A 21 -9.38 -5.83 8.77
CA SER A 21 -8.64 -6.30 9.94
C SER A 21 -7.51 -7.24 9.52
N LEU A 22 -6.28 -6.89 9.86
CA LEU A 22 -5.07 -7.65 9.50
C LEU A 22 -4.54 -8.51 10.66
N GLY A 23 -5.03 -8.29 11.89
CA GLY A 23 -4.54 -8.99 13.06
C GLY A 23 -3.12 -8.54 13.44
N SER A 24 -2.20 -9.48 13.62
CA SER A 24 -0.81 -9.16 13.98
C SER A 24 0.09 -9.12 12.75
N LEU A 25 0.87 -8.06 12.62
CA LEU A 25 1.89 -7.90 11.57
C LEU A 25 3.29 -7.94 12.18
N SER A 26 4.17 -8.74 11.62
CA SER A 26 5.57 -8.84 12.05
C SER A 26 6.40 -7.64 11.54
N SER A 27 7.71 -7.68 11.73
CA SER A 27 8.63 -6.70 11.12
C SER A 27 9.04 -7.06 9.69
N GLU A 28 8.70 -8.26 9.23
CA GLU A 28 9.02 -8.72 7.88
C GLU A 28 8.08 -8.10 6.85
N LEU A 29 8.51 -8.10 5.59
CA LEU A 29 7.65 -7.67 4.50
C LEU A 29 6.47 -8.62 4.34
N GLN A 30 5.25 -8.09 4.48
CA GLN A 30 4.01 -8.84 4.32
C GLN A 30 3.17 -8.25 3.18
N SER A 31 2.67 -9.13 2.31
CA SER A 31 1.72 -8.72 1.27
C SER A 31 0.35 -8.49 1.89
N LEU A 32 -0.25 -7.35 1.53
CA LEU A 32 -1.60 -6.96 1.93
C LEU A 32 -2.43 -6.79 0.66
N SER A 33 -3.68 -7.24 0.69
CA SER A 33 -4.64 -7.07 -0.40
C SER A 33 -5.94 -6.47 0.11
N TRP A 34 -6.58 -5.73 -0.77
CA TRP A 34 -7.95 -5.26 -0.65
C TRP A 34 -8.71 -5.80 -1.85
N ASP A 35 -9.93 -6.26 -1.64
CA ASP A 35 -10.78 -6.90 -2.66
C ASP A 35 -11.40 -5.89 -3.66
N GLY A 36 -11.32 -4.60 -3.35
CA GLY A 36 -11.91 -3.53 -4.16
C GLY A 36 -13.34 -3.18 -3.80
N ASN A 37 -13.89 -3.76 -2.72
CA ASN A 37 -15.23 -3.47 -2.23
C ASN A 37 -15.22 -2.39 -1.15
N THR A 38 -16.36 -1.74 -1.00
CA THR A 38 -16.60 -0.85 0.13
C THR A 38 -16.97 -1.66 1.37
N LYS A 39 -16.88 -1.05 2.55
CA LYS A 39 -17.36 -1.63 3.81
C LYS A 39 -18.83 -2.09 3.78
N GLU A 40 -19.63 -1.56 2.84
CA GLU A 40 -21.06 -1.86 2.70
C GLU A 40 -21.30 -3.08 1.80
N GLY A 41 -20.27 -3.61 1.13
CA GLY A 41 -20.32 -4.78 0.27
C GLY A 41 -20.20 -4.51 -1.24
N PRO A 42 -20.79 -3.42 -1.80
CA PRO A 42 -20.61 -3.11 -3.23
C PRO A 42 -19.18 -2.76 -3.60
N ALA A 43 -18.84 -2.96 -4.88
CA ALA A 43 -17.58 -2.52 -5.47
C ALA A 43 -17.37 -1.01 -5.27
N ALA A 44 -16.16 -0.64 -4.87
CA ALA A 44 -15.76 0.76 -4.81
C ALA A 44 -15.68 1.35 -6.23
N ALA A 45 -15.95 2.65 -6.34
CA ALA A 45 -15.84 3.34 -7.62
C ALA A 45 -14.42 3.22 -8.20
N SER A 46 -14.29 3.22 -9.52
CA SER A 46 -12.96 3.26 -10.13
C SER A 46 -12.25 4.57 -9.79
N GLY A 47 -11.01 4.48 -9.30
CA GLY A 47 -10.24 5.66 -8.92
C GLY A 47 -9.02 5.32 -8.08
N SER A 48 -8.30 6.37 -7.66
CA SER A 48 -7.17 6.25 -6.75
C SER A 48 -7.60 6.38 -5.30
N TYR A 49 -7.01 5.55 -4.45
CA TYR A 49 -7.26 5.51 -3.02
C TYR A 49 -5.98 5.69 -2.23
N ARG A 50 -6.10 6.22 -1.02
CA ARG A 50 -5.02 6.22 -0.03
C ARG A 50 -5.17 5.01 0.87
N ILE A 51 -4.06 4.34 1.14
CA ILE A 51 -4.01 3.23 2.08
C ILE A 51 -3.11 3.59 3.25
N SER A 52 -3.52 3.19 4.45
CA SER A 52 -2.75 3.31 5.67
C SER A 52 -2.92 2.06 6.52
N VAL A 53 -1.86 1.67 7.22
CA VAL A 53 -1.93 0.61 8.23
C VAL A 53 -1.77 1.24 9.60
N GLU A 54 -2.69 0.94 10.51
CA GLU A 54 -2.66 1.39 11.91
C GLU A 54 -2.80 0.17 12.82
N GLY A 55 -2.04 0.11 13.91
CA GLY A 55 -2.16 -0.94 14.92
C GLY A 55 -1.55 -0.49 16.24
N SER A 56 -1.44 -1.40 17.20
CA SER A 56 -0.81 -1.12 18.50
C SER A 56 0.51 -1.85 18.66
N THR A 57 1.49 -1.22 19.29
CA THR A 57 2.70 -1.90 19.78
C THR A 57 2.40 -2.71 21.04
N PHE A 58 3.35 -3.55 21.48
CA PHE A 58 3.16 -4.44 22.63
C PHE A 58 2.91 -3.69 23.95
N ASP A 59 3.41 -2.46 24.08
CA ASP A 59 3.15 -1.53 25.17
C ASP A 59 1.78 -0.82 25.08
N GLY A 60 0.95 -1.17 24.09
CA GLY A 60 -0.39 -0.64 23.89
C GLY A 60 -0.45 0.67 23.10
N LYS A 61 0.68 1.23 22.64
CA LYS A 61 0.68 2.50 21.89
C LYS A 61 0.23 2.31 20.45
N THR A 62 -0.75 3.10 20.00
CA THR A 62 -1.15 3.14 18.59
C THR A 62 -0.06 3.74 17.71
N THR A 63 0.25 3.07 16.60
CA THR A 63 1.33 3.41 15.67
C THR A 63 0.92 3.06 14.23
N ASN A 64 1.39 3.86 13.27
CA ASN A 64 1.22 3.57 11.85
C ASN A 64 2.28 2.60 11.34
N GLY A 65 1.87 1.65 10.51
CA GLY A 65 2.77 0.80 9.74
C GLY A 65 3.30 1.52 8.49
N ASN A 66 4.49 1.12 8.04
CA ASN A 66 5.01 1.52 6.74
C ASN A 66 4.29 0.75 5.64
N VAL A 67 3.68 1.46 4.71
CA VAL A 67 2.95 0.85 3.60
C VAL A 67 3.74 1.02 2.31
N LEU A 68 3.91 -0.09 1.59
CA LEU A 68 4.54 -0.12 0.27
C LEU A 68 3.49 -0.41 -0.79
N THR A 69 3.63 0.23 -1.94
CA THR A 69 2.76 0.00 -3.11
C THR A 69 3.59 -0.51 -4.26
N SER A 70 3.02 -1.42 -5.06
CA SER A 70 3.63 -1.88 -6.30
C SER A 70 3.11 -1.09 -7.49
N ALA A 71 3.99 -0.77 -8.44
CA ALA A 71 3.64 -0.16 -9.72
C ALA A 71 4.62 -0.64 -10.79
N LYS A 72 4.21 -0.55 -12.06
CA LYS A 72 5.10 -0.85 -13.19
C LYS A 72 5.99 0.35 -13.46
N VAL A 73 7.26 0.09 -13.76
CA VAL A 73 8.15 1.13 -14.27
C VAL A 73 7.72 1.49 -15.69
N GLU A 74 7.49 2.77 -15.92
CA GLU A 74 7.19 3.32 -17.25
C GLU A 74 8.48 3.81 -17.94
N SER A 75 9.32 4.55 -17.22
CA SER A 75 10.60 5.03 -17.74
C SER A 75 11.60 5.36 -16.64
N VAL A 76 12.87 5.45 -17.01
CA VAL A 76 13.97 5.85 -16.12
C VAL A 76 14.63 7.10 -16.68
N GLN A 77 14.87 8.08 -15.82
CA GLN A 77 15.53 9.33 -16.17
C GLN A 77 16.73 9.52 -15.24
N ARG A 78 17.86 9.94 -15.81
CA ARG A 78 19.07 10.26 -15.05
C ARG A 78 19.30 11.77 -15.11
N SER A 79 19.44 12.39 -13.93
CA SER A 79 19.83 13.79 -13.79
C SER A 79 21.08 13.87 -12.93
N GLY A 80 22.25 13.96 -13.59
CA GLY A 80 23.55 13.88 -12.92
C GLY A 80 23.77 12.55 -12.19
N ALA A 81 23.97 12.63 -10.88
CA ALA A 81 24.15 11.46 -10.01
C ALA A 81 22.83 10.80 -9.58
N SER A 82 21.69 11.49 -9.75
CA SER A 82 20.38 10.99 -9.31
C SER A 82 19.67 10.21 -10.41
N VAL A 83 19.03 9.12 -10.02
CA VAL A 83 18.14 8.34 -10.90
C VAL A 83 16.71 8.52 -10.42
N GLN A 84 15.85 8.95 -11.34
CA GLN A 84 14.40 9.04 -11.12
C GLN A 84 13.69 8.00 -11.97
N VAL A 85 12.70 7.35 -11.38
CA VAL A 85 11.89 6.32 -12.00
C VAL A 85 10.47 6.83 -12.10
N ARG A 86 9.95 6.91 -13.32
CA ARG A 86 8.54 7.19 -13.57
C ARG A 86 7.77 5.89 -13.52
N LEU A 87 6.71 5.86 -12.73
CA LEU A 87 5.80 4.74 -12.57
C LEU A 87 4.58 4.95 -13.47
N ASN A 88 3.95 3.85 -13.89
CA ASN A 88 2.80 3.86 -14.79
C ASN A 88 1.53 4.48 -14.18
N ASP A 89 1.54 4.80 -12.88
CA ASP A 89 0.50 5.54 -12.16
C ASP A 89 0.80 7.05 -12.09
N GLY A 90 1.82 7.53 -12.82
CA GLY A 90 2.21 8.93 -12.90
C GLY A 90 3.15 9.40 -11.79
N ARG A 91 3.44 8.56 -10.78
CA ARG A 91 4.40 8.91 -9.74
C ARG A 91 5.83 8.96 -10.30
N LEU A 92 6.62 9.88 -9.76
CA LEU A 92 8.04 9.99 -10.00
C LEU A 92 8.76 9.77 -8.67
N VAL A 93 9.59 8.73 -8.58
CA VAL A 93 10.30 8.34 -7.36
C VAL A 93 11.79 8.32 -7.59
N ASN A 94 12.58 8.62 -6.57
CA ASN A 94 14.01 8.36 -6.61
C ASN A 94 14.27 6.86 -6.49
N ASP A 95 15.36 6.39 -7.08
CA ASP A 95 15.84 5.02 -6.93
C ASP A 95 15.99 4.58 -5.46
N THR A 96 16.39 5.50 -4.58
CA THR A 96 16.50 5.27 -3.13
C THR A 96 15.16 5.01 -2.42
N GLN A 97 14.03 5.32 -3.05
CA GLN A 97 12.70 5.07 -2.51
C GLN A 97 12.14 3.71 -2.97
N ILE A 98 12.87 2.97 -3.81
CA ILE A 98 12.48 1.66 -4.31
C ILE A 98 12.96 0.58 -3.35
N MET A 99 12.02 -0.10 -2.70
CA MET A 99 12.35 -1.18 -1.75
C MET A 99 12.71 -2.49 -2.46
N GLN A 100 12.01 -2.82 -3.56
CA GLN A 100 12.20 -4.07 -4.27
C GLN A 100 11.86 -3.90 -5.75
N ILE A 101 12.65 -4.55 -6.61
CA ILE A 101 12.37 -4.71 -8.04
C ILE A 101 12.08 -6.19 -8.30
N GLY A 102 10.98 -6.48 -8.96
CA GLY A 102 10.57 -7.83 -9.31
C GLY A 102 9.37 -7.81 -10.26
N SER A 103 8.89 -8.98 -10.65
CA SER A 103 7.58 -9.09 -11.29
C SER A 103 6.54 -8.50 -10.34
N SER A 104 5.66 -7.62 -10.83
CA SER A 104 4.49 -7.19 -10.05
C SER A 104 3.77 -8.45 -9.59
N GLN A 105 3.76 -8.70 -8.28
CA GLN A 105 3.20 -9.90 -7.68
C GLN A 105 1.75 -10.00 -8.15
N LYS A 106 1.46 -10.96 -9.04
CA LYS A 106 0.09 -11.26 -9.43
C LYS A 106 -0.57 -11.77 -8.16
N LEU A 107 -1.42 -10.97 -7.52
CA LEU A 107 -2.35 -11.49 -6.52
C LEU A 107 -3.09 -12.63 -7.22
N ALA A 108 -2.82 -13.86 -6.78
CA ALA A 108 -3.54 -15.01 -7.32
C ALA A 108 -5.03 -14.78 -7.00
N PRO A 109 -5.95 -14.93 -7.96
CA PRO A 109 -7.35 -15.07 -7.59
C PRO A 109 -7.45 -16.32 -6.71
N GLU A 110 -8.13 -16.22 -5.57
CA GLU A 110 -8.49 -17.39 -4.78
C GLU A 110 -9.23 -18.38 -5.69
N SER A 111 -8.79 -19.63 -5.65
CA SER A 111 -9.31 -20.76 -6.44
C SER A 111 -10.61 -21.32 -5.87
#